data_AF-A0A382VEM6-F1
#
_entry.id   AF-A0A382VEM6-F1
#
_cell.length_a   1.000
_cell.length_b   1.000
_cell.length_c   1.000
_cell.angle_alpha   90.00
_cell.angle_beta   90.00
_cell.angle_gamma   90.00
#
_symmetry.space_group_name_H-M   'P 1'
#
loop_
_entity.id
_entity.type
_entity.pdbx_description
1 polymer ?
#
loop_
_entity_poly.entity_id
_entity_poly.type
_entity_poly.pdbx_seq_one_letter_code
_entity_poly.pdbx_strand_id
1 'polypeptide(L)'
;NENKLVIYNLLGNDIYLTDPGAIIFLDGFEELSVELNFRAKAKAFNQLVSSRSDLDIQSFIDGFIGWQNFQIDAVFTSSKGDYKTSDGSSLLLSGIYDFREIELPNSFYSQLQDSTIYDIAIVKKDKLYDFKINDLKNDFIQLDLGSGLIISEDFNYASITLVTSFKKELILDYIKGGLSQREANNNRLYDFLSRNLYPNQNMTVSFDLEPKSKNILDTIKNINVYSDGKFDSNYIFDDNKNPNYIIGIIDYKLEIENLRTKDVLVKGTIDLGDTEAFIRQINLN
;
A
#
# COMPACT_ATOMS: atom_id res chain seq x y z
N ASN A 1 -33.19 26.10 -12.33
CA ASN A 1 -32.21 26.33 -13.41
C ASN A 1 -30.84 25.99 -12.86
N GLU A 2 -30.27 24.88 -13.31
CA GLU A 2 -28.87 24.54 -13.03
C GLU A 2 -27.98 25.50 -13.81
N ASN A 3 -27.09 26.21 -13.12
CA ASN A 3 -26.08 27.05 -13.76
C ASN A 3 -24.87 26.15 -14.05
N LYS A 4 -24.79 25.65 -15.28
CA LYS A 4 -23.76 24.71 -15.72
C LYS A 4 -22.79 25.38 -16.68
N LEU A 5 -21.50 25.31 -16.36
CA LEU A 5 -20.40 25.59 -17.27
C LEU A 5 -19.86 24.26 -17.81
N VAL A 6 -20.02 24.03 -19.11
CA VAL A 6 -19.42 22.88 -19.81
C VAL A 6 -18.12 23.33 -20.46
N ILE A 7 -17.04 22.62 -20.17
CA ILE A 7 -15.70 22.89 -20.72
C ILE A 7 -15.40 21.79 -21.74
N TYR A 8 -15.74 22.04 -23.01
CA TYR A 8 -15.54 21.05 -24.08
C TYR A 8 -14.07 20.78 -24.39
N ASN A 9 -13.22 21.80 -24.23
CA ASN A 9 -11.80 21.68 -24.47
C ASN A 9 -11.03 22.74 -23.67
N LEU A 10 -9.91 22.34 -23.08
CA LEU A 10 -8.93 23.21 -22.44
C LEU A 10 -7.55 22.73 -22.89
N LEU A 11 -6.81 23.58 -23.60
CA LEU A 11 -5.47 23.27 -24.10
C LEU A 11 -4.50 24.38 -23.69
N GLY A 12 -3.59 24.05 -22.78
CA GLY A 12 -2.43 24.86 -22.42
C GLY A 12 -1.13 24.09 -22.66
N ASN A 13 0.01 24.78 -22.53
CA ASN A 13 1.32 24.16 -22.78
C ASN A 13 1.65 23.03 -21.78
N ASP A 14 1.17 23.16 -20.54
CA ASP A 14 1.48 22.26 -19.43
C ASP A 14 0.21 21.75 -18.70
N ILE A 15 -0.97 21.96 -19.28
CA ILE A 15 -2.26 21.47 -18.77
C ILE A 15 -3.25 21.29 -19.92
N TYR A 16 -4.01 20.20 -19.93
CA TYR A 16 -5.14 20.02 -20.84
C TYR A 16 -6.21 19.11 -20.26
N LEU A 17 -7.47 19.33 -20.67
CA LEU A 17 -8.56 18.39 -20.42
C LEU A 17 -8.43 17.17 -21.35
N THR A 18 -8.56 15.97 -20.79
CA THR A 18 -8.60 14.73 -21.58
C THR A 18 -9.99 14.46 -22.12
N ASP A 19 -11.03 14.90 -21.39
CA ASP A 19 -12.44 14.76 -21.74
C ASP A 19 -13.19 16.07 -21.44
N PRO A 20 -14.35 16.31 -22.09
CA PRO A 20 -15.21 17.42 -21.71
C PRO A 20 -15.53 17.41 -20.22
N GLY A 21 -15.30 18.52 -19.55
CA GLY A 21 -15.55 18.69 -18.12
C GLY A 21 -16.81 19.51 -17.84
N ALA A 22 -17.28 19.46 -16.60
CA ALA A 22 -18.41 20.26 -16.14
C ALA A 22 -18.14 20.88 -14.77
N ILE A 23 -18.60 22.12 -14.62
CA ILE A 23 -18.72 22.81 -13.34
C ILE A 23 -20.18 23.22 -13.21
N ILE A 24 -20.87 22.72 -12.18
CA ILE A 24 -22.30 22.93 -11.98
C ILE A 24 -22.49 23.62 -10.64
N PHE A 25 -23.12 24.78 -10.66
CA PHE A 25 -23.59 25.44 -9.43
C PHE A 25 -24.98 24.91 -9.10
N LEU A 26 -25.10 24.33 -7.92
CA LEU A 26 -26.31 23.77 -7.35
C LEU A 26 -26.83 24.69 -6.25
N ASP A 27 -28.09 24.49 -5.86
CA ASP A 27 -28.73 25.12 -4.69
C ASP A 27 -28.44 26.61 -4.51
N GLY A 28 -28.63 27.40 -5.57
CA GLY A 28 -28.45 28.85 -5.49
C GLY A 28 -27.01 29.29 -5.21
N PHE A 29 -26.02 28.53 -5.69
CA PHE A 29 -24.58 28.74 -5.50
C PHE A 29 -24.02 28.33 -4.12
N GLU A 30 -24.81 27.63 -3.30
CA GLU A 30 -24.33 27.06 -2.04
C GLU A 30 -23.46 25.81 -2.27
N GLU A 31 -23.70 25.11 -3.37
CA GLU A 31 -22.98 23.90 -3.75
C GLU A 31 -22.35 24.00 -5.14
N LEU A 32 -21.16 23.43 -5.29
CA LEU A 32 -20.38 23.38 -6.52
C LEU A 32 -20.02 21.93 -6.84
N SER A 33 -20.58 21.38 -7.91
CA SER A 33 -20.16 20.09 -8.47
C SER A 33 -19.12 20.30 -9.56
N VAL A 34 -18.04 19.53 -9.51
CA VAL A 34 -16.90 19.59 -10.41
C VAL A 34 -16.63 18.19 -10.93
N GLU A 35 -16.71 18.04 -12.25
CA GLU A 35 -16.35 16.82 -12.98
C GLU A 35 -15.27 17.21 -14.01
N LEU A 36 -14.01 16.93 -13.71
CA LEU A 36 -12.87 17.32 -14.54
C LEU A 36 -11.88 16.17 -14.66
N ASN A 37 -11.53 15.80 -15.89
CA ASN A 37 -10.43 14.89 -16.19
C ASN A 37 -9.36 15.65 -16.98
N PHE A 38 -8.19 15.85 -16.38
CA PHE A 38 -7.12 16.63 -16.99
C PHE A 38 -5.74 16.06 -16.71
N ARG A 39 -4.82 16.39 -17.61
CA ARG A 39 -3.40 16.11 -17.44
C ARG A 39 -2.64 17.40 -17.29
N ALA A 40 -1.70 17.42 -16.36
CA ALA A 40 -0.88 18.59 -16.10
C ALA A 40 0.53 18.21 -15.66
N LYS A 41 1.50 19.10 -15.94
CA LYS A 41 2.86 19.00 -15.42
C LYS A 41 3.00 19.82 -14.13
N ALA A 42 4.04 19.52 -13.35
CA ALA A 42 4.38 20.22 -12.10
C ALA A 42 4.24 21.75 -12.20
N LYS A 43 4.78 22.36 -13.27
CA LYS A 43 4.75 23.82 -13.48
C LYS A 43 3.33 24.40 -13.52
N ALA A 44 2.37 23.71 -14.15
CA ALA A 44 0.99 24.18 -14.20
C ALA A 44 0.33 24.10 -12.81
N PHE A 45 0.60 23.04 -12.05
CA PHE A 45 0.17 22.93 -10.65
C PHE A 45 0.76 24.02 -9.78
N ASN A 46 2.06 24.25 -9.88
CA ASN A 46 2.73 25.30 -9.13
C ASN A 46 2.06 26.65 -9.38
N GLN A 47 1.70 26.97 -10.62
CA GLN A 47 0.96 28.21 -10.93
C GLN A 47 -0.43 28.26 -10.30
N LEU A 48 -1.17 27.15 -10.31
CA LEU A 48 -2.50 27.07 -9.69
C LEU A 48 -2.43 27.22 -8.17
N VAL A 49 -1.50 26.51 -7.53
CA VAL A 49 -1.35 26.43 -6.08
C VAL A 49 -0.63 27.65 -5.51
N SER A 50 0.25 28.33 -6.27
CA SER A 50 0.90 29.58 -5.83
C SER A 50 -0.08 30.69 -5.46
N SER A 51 -1.34 30.59 -5.92
CA SER A 51 -2.42 31.49 -5.52
C SER A 51 -2.95 31.25 -4.10
N ARG A 52 -2.57 30.12 -3.47
CA ARG A 52 -2.95 29.65 -2.14
C ARG A 52 -1.71 29.60 -1.23
N SER A 53 -1.37 30.76 -0.64
CA SER A 53 -0.23 30.91 0.27
C SER A 53 -0.35 30.11 1.58
N ASP A 54 -1.53 29.56 1.86
CA ASP A 54 -1.84 28.72 3.02
C ASP A 54 -1.41 27.26 2.85
N LEU A 55 -1.11 26.83 1.63
CA LEU A 55 -0.74 25.44 1.32
C LEU A 55 0.75 25.34 0.97
N ASP A 56 1.53 24.80 1.90
CA ASP A 56 2.93 24.43 1.64
C ASP A 56 3.02 23.03 1.04
N ILE A 57 2.68 22.92 -0.25
CA ILE A 57 2.72 21.67 -1.02
C ILE A 57 3.68 21.74 -2.21
N GLN A 58 4.50 22.79 -2.26
CA GLN A 58 5.42 23.03 -3.37
C GLN A 58 6.42 21.88 -3.51
N SER A 59 7.04 21.48 -2.39
CA SER A 59 7.95 20.33 -2.31
C SER A 59 7.30 19.02 -2.78
N PHE A 60 6.00 18.85 -2.51
CA PHE A 60 5.25 17.71 -3.01
C PHE A 60 5.08 17.77 -4.53
N ILE A 61 4.72 18.93 -5.10
CA ILE A 61 4.52 19.06 -6.55
C ILE A 61 5.83 18.92 -7.33
N ASP A 62 6.96 19.34 -6.75
CA ASP A 62 8.28 19.29 -7.40
C ASP A 62 8.73 17.85 -7.71
N GLY A 63 8.24 16.85 -6.96
CA GLY A 63 8.46 15.44 -7.26
C GLY A 63 7.72 14.93 -8.51
N PHE A 64 6.79 15.68 -9.11
CA PHE A 64 6.07 15.23 -10.32
C PHE A 64 6.97 15.18 -11.56
N ILE A 65 7.19 13.98 -12.10
CA ILE A 65 7.92 13.78 -13.35
C ILE A 65 6.95 13.71 -14.53
N GLY A 66 7.06 14.68 -15.44
CA GLY A 66 6.29 14.68 -16.69
C GLY A 66 4.80 14.96 -16.47
N TRP A 67 3.95 14.28 -17.24
CA TRP A 67 2.49 14.47 -17.19
C TRP A 67 1.84 13.62 -16.12
N GLN A 68 1.18 14.29 -15.18
CA GLN A 68 0.34 13.67 -14.16
C GLN A 68 -1.13 13.72 -14.61
N ASN A 69 -1.92 12.73 -14.22
CA ASN A 69 -3.34 12.63 -14.53
C ASN A 69 -4.20 12.86 -13.28
N PHE A 70 -5.27 13.63 -13.44
CA PHE A 70 -6.20 14.01 -12.38
C PHE A 70 -7.61 13.84 -12.89
N GLN A 71 -8.36 12.99 -12.21
CA GLN A 71 -9.80 12.90 -12.42
C GLN A 71 -10.49 13.29 -11.12
N ILE A 72 -11.21 14.40 -11.18
CA ILE A 72 -11.97 14.97 -10.07
C ILE A 72 -13.44 14.75 -10.38
N ASP A 73 -14.15 14.11 -9.46
CA ASP A 73 -15.60 14.08 -9.41
C ASP A 73 -16.00 14.43 -7.98
N ALA A 74 -16.29 15.70 -7.72
CA ALA A 74 -16.45 16.21 -6.37
C ALA A 74 -17.59 17.22 -6.26
N VAL A 75 -18.27 17.19 -5.12
CA VAL A 75 -19.22 18.24 -4.72
C VAL A 75 -18.63 18.99 -3.55
N PHE A 76 -18.63 20.32 -3.64
CA PHE A 76 -18.16 21.22 -2.61
C PHE A 76 -19.32 22.03 -2.06
N THR A 77 -19.58 21.93 -0.76
CA THR A 77 -20.53 22.79 -0.05
C THR A 77 -19.80 24.00 0.51
N SER A 78 -20.34 25.20 0.29
CA SER A 78 -19.82 26.42 0.92
C SER A 78 -20.50 26.67 2.26
N SER A 79 -19.72 26.78 3.33
CA SER A 79 -20.22 27.28 4.61
C SER A 79 -19.33 28.42 5.09
N LYS A 80 -19.85 29.66 5.07
CA LYS A 80 -19.13 30.87 5.55
C LYS A 80 -17.77 31.11 4.89
N GLY A 81 -17.61 30.75 3.61
CA GLY A 81 -16.37 30.93 2.86
C GLY A 81 -15.43 29.72 2.87
N ASP A 82 -15.69 28.72 3.71
CA ASP A 82 -14.98 27.45 3.69
C ASP A 82 -15.70 26.45 2.77
N TYR A 83 -14.96 25.87 1.83
CA TYR A 83 -15.46 24.79 0.99
C TYR A 83 -15.12 23.44 1.64
N LYS A 84 -16.14 22.59 1.79
CA LYS A 84 -15.99 21.21 2.23
C LYS A 84 -16.44 20.28 1.12
N THR A 85 -15.67 19.22 0.90
CA THR A 85 -16.09 18.13 0.02
C THR A 85 -17.27 17.39 0.64
N SER A 86 -18.22 16.95 -0.18
CA SER A 86 -19.35 16.10 0.24
C SER A 86 -19.00 14.62 0.10
N ASP A 87 -19.73 13.75 0.79
CA ASP A 87 -19.59 12.30 0.64
C ASP A 87 -19.82 11.87 -0.81
N GLY A 88 -19.08 10.84 -1.25
CA GLY A 88 -19.04 10.40 -2.64
C GLY A 88 -18.05 11.15 -3.53
N SER A 89 -17.54 12.31 -3.08
CA SER A 89 -16.48 13.03 -3.81
C SER A 89 -15.23 12.17 -3.94
N SER A 90 -14.61 12.20 -5.11
CA SER A 90 -13.45 11.40 -5.45
C SER A 90 -12.40 12.16 -6.26
N LEU A 91 -11.15 11.72 -6.09
CA LEU A 91 -9.99 12.20 -6.83
C LEU A 91 -9.13 10.99 -7.20
N LEU A 92 -8.93 10.76 -8.49
CA LEU A 92 -7.95 9.82 -9.01
C LEU A 92 -6.70 10.58 -9.44
N LEU A 93 -5.54 10.10 -9.00
CA LEU A 93 -4.23 10.67 -9.21
C LEU A 93 -3.31 9.59 -9.78
N SER A 94 -2.72 9.81 -10.95
CA SER A 94 -1.74 8.86 -11.48
C SER A 94 -0.62 9.53 -12.27
N GLY A 95 0.54 8.88 -12.26
CA GLY A 95 1.70 9.35 -13.01
C GLY A 95 3.01 8.81 -12.45
N ILE A 96 4.04 9.66 -12.49
CA ILE A 96 5.40 9.32 -12.06
C ILE A 96 5.86 10.36 -11.05
N TYR A 97 6.38 9.88 -9.92
CA TYR A 97 6.80 10.67 -8.78
C TYR A 97 8.26 10.39 -8.40
N ASP A 98 9.04 11.43 -8.14
CA ASP A 98 10.37 11.33 -7.57
C ASP A 98 10.36 11.65 -6.08
N PHE A 99 10.41 10.61 -5.24
CA PHE A 99 10.47 10.78 -3.79
C PHE A 99 11.77 11.42 -3.30
N ARG A 100 12.78 11.57 -4.16
CA ARG A 100 14.05 12.26 -3.81
C ARG A 100 13.87 13.77 -3.68
N GLU A 101 12.80 14.34 -4.24
CA GLU A 101 12.47 15.77 -4.16
C GLU A 101 11.78 16.16 -2.85
N ILE A 102 11.26 15.18 -2.08
CA ILE A 102 10.72 15.41 -0.74
C ILE A 102 11.80 15.15 0.30
N GLU A 103 11.93 15.97 1.34
CA GLU A 103 12.77 15.69 2.52
C GLU A 103 12.36 14.38 3.23
N LEU A 104 13.21 13.35 3.12
CA LEU A 104 13.09 12.05 3.79
C LEU A 104 14.35 11.77 4.62
N PRO A 105 14.30 10.86 5.60
CA PRO A 105 15.50 10.43 6.31
C PRO A 105 16.57 9.87 5.35
N ASN A 106 17.84 10.23 5.55
CA ASN A 106 18.96 9.84 4.67
C ASN A 106 19.08 8.34 4.39
N SER A 107 18.65 7.48 5.32
CA SER A 107 18.65 6.02 5.15
C SER A 107 17.64 5.53 4.10
N PHE A 108 16.62 6.33 3.78
CA PHE A 108 15.58 6.01 2.81
C PHE A 108 16.04 6.35 1.38
N TYR A 109 16.71 7.48 1.18
CA TYR A 109 17.17 7.89 -0.16
C TYR A 109 18.20 6.96 -0.78
N SER A 110 19.05 6.34 0.02
CA SER A 110 20.04 5.39 -0.49
C SER A 110 19.41 4.15 -1.14
N GLN A 111 18.11 3.93 -0.90
CA GLN A 111 17.33 2.80 -1.41
C GLN A 111 16.38 3.21 -2.55
N LEU A 112 16.12 4.51 -2.73
CA LEU A 112 15.26 5.06 -3.79
C LEU A 112 16.10 5.37 -5.04
N GLN A 113 16.37 4.36 -5.87
CA GLN A 113 17.17 4.54 -7.09
C GLN A 113 16.35 5.13 -8.23
N ASP A 114 15.07 4.73 -8.33
CA ASP A 114 14.20 5.04 -9.46
C ASP A 114 12.93 5.79 -9.05
N SER A 115 12.38 6.54 -10.01
CA SER A 115 11.09 7.20 -9.88
C SER A 115 9.97 6.18 -9.68
N THR A 116 8.95 6.56 -8.93
CA THR A 116 7.81 5.71 -8.59
C THR A 116 6.64 5.96 -9.52
N ILE A 117 6.13 4.90 -10.14
CA ILE A 117 4.84 4.94 -10.82
C ILE A 117 3.77 4.83 -9.74
N TYR A 118 2.75 5.67 -9.81
CA TYR A 118 1.64 5.65 -8.85
C TYR A 118 0.28 5.78 -9.54
N ASP A 119 -0.71 5.14 -8.94
CA ASP A 119 -2.14 5.25 -9.22
C ASP A 119 -2.87 5.18 -7.87
N ILE A 120 -3.43 6.32 -7.45
CA ILE A 120 -4.06 6.51 -6.15
C ILE A 120 -5.46 7.07 -6.36
N ALA A 121 -6.45 6.43 -5.76
CA ALA A 121 -7.82 6.92 -5.69
C ALA A 121 -8.13 7.39 -4.27
N ILE A 122 -8.66 8.60 -4.13
CA ILE A 122 -9.10 9.17 -2.86
C ILE A 122 -10.61 9.30 -2.94
N VAL A 123 -11.33 8.72 -1.99
CA VAL A 123 -12.80 8.81 -1.93
C VAL A 123 -13.22 9.29 -0.55
N LYS A 124 -14.14 10.25 -0.50
CA LYS A 124 -14.76 10.69 0.72
C LYS A 124 -16.00 9.85 1.06
N LYS A 125 -16.06 9.28 2.26
CA LYS A 125 -17.19 8.49 2.77
C LYS A 125 -17.38 8.74 4.26
N ASP A 126 -18.55 9.19 4.68
CA ASP A 126 -18.97 9.26 6.08
C ASP A 126 -17.90 9.88 7.02
N LYS A 127 -17.40 11.07 6.65
CA LYS A 127 -16.30 11.79 7.35
C LYS A 127 -14.92 11.10 7.34
N LEU A 128 -14.73 10.13 6.47
CA LEU A 128 -13.45 9.47 6.22
C LEU A 128 -12.96 9.80 4.80
N TYR A 129 -11.65 9.87 4.66
CA TYR A 129 -10.98 9.82 3.37
C TYR A 129 -10.34 8.43 3.22
N ASP A 130 -10.78 7.72 2.19
CA ASP A 130 -10.33 6.38 1.80
C ASP A 130 -9.35 6.54 0.63
N PHE A 131 -8.05 6.48 0.94
CA PHE A 131 -6.94 6.49 -0.01
C PHE A 131 -6.65 5.05 -0.42
N LYS A 132 -6.94 4.71 -1.66
CA LYS A 132 -6.66 3.40 -2.25
C LYS A 132 -5.46 3.51 -3.17
N ILE A 133 -4.49 2.65 -2.95
CA ILE A 133 -3.33 2.51 -3.81
C ILE A 133 -3.66 1.39 -4.79
N ASN A 134 -3.92 1.77 -6.05
CA ASN A 134 -4.19 0.83 -7.12
C ASN A 134 -2.88 0.23 -7.65
N ASP A 135 -1.87 1.09 -7.79
CA ASP A 135 -0.49 0.72 -8.12
C ASP A 135 0.46 1.73 -7.46
N LEU A 136 1.52 1.23 -6.82
CA LEU A 136 2.64 2.05 -6.41
C LEU A 136 3.89 1.20 -6.52
N LYS A 137 4.76 1.54 -7.46
CA LYS A 137 5.91 0.70 -7.77
C LYS A 137 7.15 1.51 -8.11
N ASN A 138 8.25 1.12 -7.49
CA ASN A 138 9.62 1.40 -7.92
C ASN A 138 10.47 0.13 -7.72
N ASP A 139 11.78 0.25 -7.93
CA ASP A 139 12.72 -0.87 -7.78
C ASP A 139 12.85 -1.43 -6.35
N PHE A 140 12.36 -0.69 -5.36
CA PHE A 140 12.48 -1.00 -3.94
C PHE A 140 11.17 -1.49 -3.31
N ILE A 141 10.06 -0.82 -3.60
CA ILE A 141 8.72 -1.11 -3.06
C ILE A 141 7.74 -1.31 -4.21
N GLN A 142 6.96 -2.38 -4.10
CA GLN A 142 5.75 -2.58 -4.87
C GLN A 142 4.59 -2.74 -3.87
N LEU A 143 3.60 -1.86 -3.93
CA LEU A 143 2.35 -2.00 -3.21
C LEU A 143 1.27 -2.42 -4.19
N ASP A 144 0.64 -3.53 -3.88
CA ASP A 144 -0.39 -4.16 -4.71
C ASP A 144 -1.79 -3.68 -4.30
N LEU A 145 -2.77 -4.01 -5.15
CA LEU A 145 -4.19 -3.75 -4.91
C LEU A 145 -4.61 -4.24 -3.51
N GLY A 146 -5.36 -3.40 -2.80
CA GLY A 146 -5.74 -3.61 -1.40
C GLY A 146 -4.89 -2.81 -0.42
N SER A 147 -3.77 -2.26 -0.89
CA SER A 147 -3.03 -1.24 -0.15
C SER A 147 -3.83 0.07 -0.05
N GLY A 148 -3.74 0.75 1.08
CA GLY A 148 -4.44 2.00 1.30
C GLY A 148 -4.31 2.58 2.69
N LEU A 149 -4.87 3.78 2.85
CA LEU A 149 -4.95 4.55 4.08
C LEU A 149 -6.40 5.05 4.22
N ILE A 150 -7.01 4.81 5.37
CA ILE A 150 -8.25 5.45 5.76
C ILE A 150 -7.91 6.46 6.84
N ILE A 151 -8.37 7.70 6.70
CA ILE A 151 -8.15 8.75 7.71
C ILE A 151 -9.45 9.51 8.00
N SER A 152 -9.70 9.81 9.26
CA SER A 152 -10.85 10.63 9.64
C SER A 152 -10.60 12.10 9.33
N GLU A 153 -11.64 12.84 8.93
CA GLU A 153 -11.57 14.28 8.66
C GLU A 153 -11.04 15.11 9.82
N ASP A 154 -11.33 14.68 11.04
CA ASP A 154 -10.86 15.33 12.25
C ASP A 154 -9.43 14.90 12.62
N PHE A 155 -8.78 14.03 11.84
CA PHE A 155 -7.45 13.48 12.07
C PHE A 155 -7.29 12.79 13.44
N ASN A 156 -8.38 12.31 14.03
CA ASN A 156 -8.33 11.55 15.28
C ASN A 156 -7.96 10.07 15.06
N TYR A 157 -8.16 9.56 13.86
CA TYR A 157 -7.93 8.16 13.53
C TYR A 157 -7.38 8.01 12.11
N ALA A 158 -6.43 7.10 11.95
CA ALA A 158 -6.05 6.58 10.65
C ALA A 158 -5.80 5.06 10.72
N SER A 159 -6.05 4.36 9.62
CA SER A 159 -5.76 2.94 9.46
C SER A 159 -5.03 2.73 8.15
N ILE A 160 -3.95 1.98 8.19
CA ILE A 160 -3.10 1.72 7.02
C ILE A 160 -3.10 0.23 6.76
N THR A 161 -3.22 -0.15 5.49
CA THR A 161 -3.01 -1.51 4.99
C THR A 161 -2.01 -1.44 3.84
N LEU A 162 -0.95 -2.24 3.90
CA LEU A 162 0.08 -2.33 2.88
C LEU A 162 0.16 -3.78 2.41
N VAL A 163 -0.28 -4.03 1.19
CA VAL A 163 -0.18 -5.32 0.52
C VAL A 163 1.04 -5.28 -0.38
N THR A 164 1.98 -6.20 -0.16
CA THR A 164 3.23 -6.24 -0.90
C THR A 164 3.71 -7.69 -1.02
N SER A 165 4.83 -7.89 -1.70
CA SER A 165 5.56 -9.15 -1.68
C SER A 165 7.02 -8.94 -1.35
N PHE A 166 7.58 -9.85 -0.56
CA PHE A 166 9.00 -9.85 -0.24
C PHE A 166 9.72 -10.91 -1.05
N LYS A 167 10.90 -10.55 -1.56
CA LYS A 167 11.84 -11.48 -2.16
C LYS A 167 12.25 -12.52 -1.12
N LYS A 168 12.27 -13.79 -1.54
CA LYS A 168 12.72 -14.93 -0.73
C LYS A 168 14.04 -14.67 -0.03
N GLU A 169 14.98 -14.01 -0.70
CA GLU A 169 16.31 -13.70 -0.15
C GLU A 169 16.22 -12.89 1.16
N LEU A 170 15.27 -11.94 1.26
CA LEU A 170 15.08 -11.13 2.47
C LEU A 170 14.59 -11.99 3.65
N ILE A 171 13.71 -12.94 3.39
CA ILE A 171 13.22 -13.88 4.39
C ILE A 171 14.37 -14.78 4.86
N LEU A 172 15.16 -15.29 3.92
CA LEU A 172 16.32 -16.11 4.21
C LEU A 172 17.37 -15.36 5.01
N ASP A 173 17.65 -14.10 4.69
CA ASP A 173 18.60 -13.25 5.42
C ASP A 173 18.15 -13.01 6.87
N TYR A 174 16.86 -12.73 7.08
CA TYR A 174 16.30 -12.59 8.43
C TYR A 174 16.46 -13.88 9.25
N ILE A 175 16.09 -15.01 8.67
CA ILE A 175 16.21 -16.32 9.32
C ILE A 175 17.67 -16.66 9.62
N LYS A 176 18.58 -16.41 8.68
CA LYS A 176 20.01 -16.63 8.88
C LYS A 176 20.56 -15.76 10.01
N GLY A 177 20.17 -14.48 10.05
CA GLY A 177 20.53 -13.57 11.14
C GLY A 177 20.01 -14.06 12.49
N GLY A 178 18.74 -14.47 12.58
CA GLY A 178 18.14 -15.00 13.81
C GLY A 178 18.71 -16.36 14.27
N LEU A 179 18.98 -17.27 13.34
CA LEU A 179 19.55 -18.59 13.63
C LEU A 179 21.03 -18.51 14.02
N SER A 180 21.80 -17.61 13.38
CA SER A 180 23.21 -17.37 13.72
C SER A 180 23.42 -16.94 15.17
N GLN A 181 22.38 -16.37 15.81
CA GLN A 181 22.39 -15.98 17.22
C GLN A 181 22.00 -17.12 18.18
N ARG A 182 21.39 -18.21 17.70
CA ARG A 182 20.78 -19.24 18.55
C ARG A 182 21.41 -20.63 18.40
N GLU A 183 21.82 -21.05 17.21
CA GLU A 183 22.37 -22.40 16.99
C GLU A 183 23.51 -22.39 15.98
N ALA A 184 24.75 -22.49 16.45
CA ALA A 184 25.88 -22.82 15.59
C ALA A 184 25.71 -24.28 15.10
N ASN A 185 25.26 -24.45 13.84
CA ASN A 185 25.28 -25.68 13.02
C ASN A 185 23.93 -26.32 12.63
N ASN A 186 22.76 -25.76 12.93
CA ASN A 186 21.48 -26.32 12.46
C ASN A 186 20.78 -25.42 11.44
N ASN A 187 21.34 -25.36 10.22
CA ASN A 187 20.76 -24.60 9.11
C ASN A 187 19.62 -25.34 8.39
N ARG A 188 19.06 -26.42 8.95
CA ARG A 188 18.04 -27.23 8.27
C ARG A 188 16.81 -26.42 7.87
N LEU A 189 16.35 -25.50 8.72
CA LEU A 189 15.23 -24.61 8.41
C LEU A 189 15.59 -23.63 7.28
N TYR A 190 16.78 -23.03 7.34
CA TYR A 190 17.28 -22.16 6.29
C TYR A 190 17.38 -22.89 4.96
N ASP A 191 18.00 -24.08 4.93
CA ASP A 191 18.19 -24.89 3.74
C ASP A 191 16.85 -25.36 3.16
N PHE A 192 15.90 -25.72 4.01
CA PHE A 192 14.54 -26.09 3.60
C PHE A 192 13.85 -24.90 2.90
N LEU A 193 13.78 -23.75 3.55
CA LEU A 193 13.14 -22.56 2.98
C LEU A 193 13.87 -22.06 1.73
N SER A 194 15.20 -22.15 1.72
CA SER A 194 16.03 -21.77 0.58
C SER A 194 15.81 -22.66 -0.65
N ARG A 195 15.44 -23.92 -0.47
CA ARG A 195 15.10 -24.80 -1.59
C ARG A 195 13.64 -24.69 -2.02
N ASN A 196 12.75 -24.46 -1.07
CA ASN A 196 11.33 -24.75 -1.26
C ASN A 196 10.45 -23.48 -1.36
N LEU A 197 10.87 -22.32 -0.84
CA LEU A 197 10.11 -21.09 -1.02
C LEU A 197 10.11 -20.63 -2.48
N TYR A 198 8.96 -20.13 -2.93
CA TYR A 198 8.84 -19.42 -4.19
C TYR A 198 9.59 -18.07 -4.14
N PRO A 199 9.97 -17.47 -5.29
CA PRO A 199 10.77 -16.25 -5.34
C PRO A 199 10.19 -15.06 -4.57
N ASN A 200 8.87 -14.93 -4.54
CA ASN A 200 8.17 -13.85 -3.83
C ASN A 200 7.11 -14.46 -2.90
N GLN A 201 6.99 -13.90 -1.70
CA GLN A 201 5.97 -14.27 -0.72
C GLN A 201 5.07 -13.07 -0.44
N ASN A 202 3.76 -13.28 -0.45
CA ASN A 202 2.81 -12.22 -0.19
C ASN A 202 2.82 -11.86 1.30
N MET A 203 2.69 -10.56 1.57
CA MET A 203 2.61 -10.02 2.91
C MET A 203 1.67 -8.84 2.94
N THR A 204 0.78 -8.82 3.92
CA THR A 204 -0.03 -7.67 4.26
C THR A 204 0.36 -7.17 5.64
N VAL A 205 0.70 -5.90 5.75
CA VAL A 205 0.94 -5.24 7.04
C VAL A 205 -0.18 -4.23 7.24
N SER A 206 -0.87 -4.31 8.37
CA SER A 206 -1.88 -3.32 8.75
C SER A 206 -1.61 -2.76 10.12
N PHE A 207 -1.87 -1.46 10.32
CA PHE A 207 -1.73 -0.81 11.61
C PHE A 207 -2.60 0.43 11.69
N ASP A 208 -2.95 0.81 12.91
CA ASP A 208 -3.66 2.05 13.18
C ASP A 208 -2.68 3.14 13.59
N LEU A 209 -3.02 4.38 13.21
CA LEU A 209 -2.34 5.60 13.63
C LEU A 209 -3.27 6.46 14.48
N GLU A 210 -2.70 7.08 15.50
CA GLU A 210 -3.31 8.19 16.25
C GLU A 210 -2.59 9.50 15.84
N PRO A 211 -3.03 10.20 14.77
CA PRO A 211 -2.25 11.25 14.13
C PRO A 211 -1.94 12.45 15.04
N LYS A 212 -2.76 12.68 16.05
CA LYS A 212 -2.60 13.75 17.03
C LYS A 212 -1.73 13.39 18.23
N SER A 213 -1.25 12.15 18.31
CA SER A 213 -0.37 11.74 19.40
C SER A 213 0.93 12.53 19.38
N LYS A 214 1.32 13.07 20.53
CA LYS A 214 2.61 13.78 20.68
C LYS A 214 3.80 12.83 20.81
N ASN A 215 3.54 11.55 21.10
CA ASN A 215 4.56 10.53 21.25
C ASN A 215 4.51 9.59 20.05
N ILE A 216 5.58 9.57 19.27
CA ILE A 216 5.69 8.71 18.08
C ILE A 216 5.54 7.23 18.41
N LEU A 217 5.94 6.82 19.62
CA LEU A 217 5.77 5.44 20.07
C LEU A 217 4.31 5.10 20.37
N ASP A 218 3.49 6.06 20.80
CA ASP A 218 2.06 5.83 21.06
C ASP A 218 1.22 6.04 19.80
N THR A 219 1.83 6.55 18.73
CA THR A 219 1.17 6.86 17.47
C THR A 219 0.75 5.60 16.73
N ILE A 220 1.56 4.53 16.76
CA ILE A 220 1.31 3.30 15.99
C ILE A 220 0.74 2.22 16.91
N LYS A 221 -0.46 1.72 16.59
CA LYS A 221 -1.21 0.71 17.36
C LYS A 221 -1.67 -0.43 16.45
N ASN A 222 -2.09 -1.53 17.07
CA ASN A 222 -2.76 -2.67 16.41
C ASN A 222 -2.01 -3.16 15.17
N ILE A 223 -0.67 -3.30 15.29
CA ILE A 223 0.17 -3.77 14.19
C ILE A 223 -0.12 -5.25 13.98
N ASN A 224 -0.67 -5.57 12.82
CA ASN A 224 -0.93 -6.93 12.36
C ASN A 224 -0.12 -7.22 11.09
N VAL A 225 0.37 -8.44 11.01
CA VAL A 225 1.11 -8.96 9.87
C VAL A 225 0.43 -10.24 9.41
N TYR A 226 0.04 -10.27 8.15
CA TYR A 226 -0.47 -11.45 7.48
C TYR A 226 0.49 -11.82 6.37
N SER A 227 0.78 -13.11 6.21
CA SER A 227 1.53 -13.63 5.07
C SER A 227 0.94 -14.95 4.64
N ASP A 228 0.80 -15.12 3.35
CA ASP A 228 0.43 -16.38 2.74
C ASP A 228 1.33 -16.68 1.55
N GLY A 229 1.42 -17.96 1.22
CA GLY A 229 2.31 -18.40 0.17
C GLY A 229 2.31 -19.90 0.01
N LYS A 230 3.24 -20.36 -0.82
CA LYS A 230 3.40 -21.77 -1.16
C LYS A 230 4.86 -22.16 -1.03
N PHE A 231 5.11 -23.43 -0.72
CA PHE A 231 6.42 -24.02 -0.89
C PHE A 231 6.31 -25.46 -1.38
N ASP A 232 7.29 -25.88 -2.18
CA ASP A 232 7.38 -27.25 -2.66
C ASP A 232 7.95 -28.15 -1.55
N SER A 233 7.17 -29.11 -1.08
CA SER A 233 7.69 -30.15 -0.21
C SER A 233 8.33 -31.24 -1.05
N ASN A 234 9.58 -31.56 -0.73
CA ASN A 234 10.22 -32.82 -1.10
C ASN A 234 10.95 -33.38 0.12
N TYR A 235 10.22 -33.46 1.24
CA TYR A 235 10.79 -33.83 2.52
C TYR A 235 10.80 -35.35 2.68
N ILE A 236 12.00 -35.88 2.90
CA ILE A 236 12.25 -37.29 3.18
C ILE A 236 12.60 -37.39 4.66
N PHE A 237 11.84 -38.18 5.42
CA PHE A 237 12.01 -38.26 6.88
C PHE A 237 13.12 -39.21 7.33
N ASP A 238 13.56 -40.14 6.47
CA ASP A 238 14.56 -41.15 6.80
C ASP A 238 15.31 -41.69 5.58
N ASP A 239 16.43 -42.39 5.83
CA ASP A 239 17.33 -42.91 4.79
C ASP A 239 17.03 -44.37 4.40
N ASN A 240 15.82 -44.90 4.67
CA ASN A 240 15.50 -46.27 4.30
C ASN A 240 15.42 -46.44 2.78
N LYS A 241 15.57 -47.69 2.31
CA LYS A 241 15.39 -48.04 0.89
C LYS A 241 14.03 -47.58 0.31
N ASN A 242 12.99 -47.64 1.14
CA ASN A 242 11.68 -47.04 0.87
C ASN A 242 11.42 -46.04 1.99
N PRO A 243 11.81 -44.77 1.82
CA PRO A 243 11.78 -43.81 2.90
C PRO A 243 10.37 -43.26 3.10
N ASN A 244 10.07 -42.81 4.33
CA ASN A 244 8.89 -42.00 4.55
C ASN A 244 9.07 -40.64 3.85
N TYR A 245 8.01 -40.11 3.23
CA TYR A 245 8.07 -38.81 2.56
C TYR A 245 6.76 -38.02 2.62
N ILE A 246 6.87 -36.70 2.48
CA ILE A 246 5.79 -35.80 2.06
C ILE A 246 6.31 -35.02 0.86
N ILE A 247 5.67 -35.20 -0.29
CA ILE A 247 6.02 -34.54 -1.54
C ILE A 247 4.78 -33.82 -2.09
N GLY A 248 4.93 -32.61 -2.60
CA GLY A 248 3.83 -31.85 -3.20
C GLY A 248 3.82 -30.41 -2.74
N ILE A 249 2.79 -29.66 -3.13
CA ILE A 249 2.69 -28.23 -2.83
C ILE A 249 2.06 -28.07 -1.45
N ILE A 250 2.68 -27.24 -0.61
CA ILE A 250 2.15 -26.88 0.70
C ILE A 250 1.81 -25.40 0.69
N ASP A 251 0.53 -25.10 0.93
CA ASP A 251 0.06 -23.73 1.13
C ASP A 251 0.18 -23.37 2.61
N TYR A 252 0.65 -22.16 2.89
CA TYR A 252 0.74 -21.65 4.27
C TYR A 252 0.01 -20.32 4.42
N LYS A 253 -0.48 -20.09 5.64
CA LYS A 253 -0.96 -18.79 6.11
C LYS A 253 -0.39 -18.54 7.50
N LEU A 254 0.17 -17.36 7.71
CA LEU A 254 0.68 -16.87 8.98
C LEU A 254 0.02 -15.53 9.29
N GLU A 255 -0.46 -15.38 10.51
CA GLU A 255 -1.03 -14.15 11.01
C GLU A 255 -0.43 -13.85 12.38
N ILE A 256 0.08 -12.63 12.55
CA ILE A 256 0.57 -12.10 13.81
C ILE A 256 -0.26 -10.86 14.12
N GLU A 257 -1.05 -10.91 15.19
CA GLU A 257 -1.88 -9.80 15.62
C GLU A 257 -1.28 -9.12 16.85
N ASN A 258 -1.48 -7.81 16.94
CA ASN A 258 -1.14 -7.00 18.11
C ASN A 258 0.35 -7.07 18.51
N LEU A 259 1.26 -7.01 17.53
CA LEU A 259 2.73 -7.15 17.71
C LEU A 259 3.37 -6.30 18.81
N ARG A 260 2.73 -5.21 19.23
CA ARG A 260 3.23 -4.27 20.26
C ARG A 260 2.63 -4.47 21.64
N THR A 261 1.65 -5.36 21.80
CA THR A 261 1.04 -5.63 23.11
C THR A 261 1.74 -6.81 23.78
N LYS A 262 1.44 -7.03 25.06
CA LYS A 262 1.90 -8.24 25.77
C LYS A 262 1.18 -9.50 25.29
N ASP A 263 0.04 -9.32 24.62
CA ASP A 263 -0.88 -10.37 24.18
C ASP A 263 -0.77 -10.57 22.67
N VAL A 264 0.45 -10.76 22.17
CA VAL A 264 0.70 -11.07 20.75
C VAL A 264 0.07 -12.41 20.42
N LEU A 265 -0.81 -12.44 19.42
CA LEU A 265 -1.46 -13.66 18.95
C LEU A 265 -0.82 -14.09 17.62
N VAL A 266 -0.28 -15.30 17.60
CA VAL A 266 0.28 -15.90 16.39
C VAL A 266 -0.62 -17.06 15.96
N LYS A 267 -1.16 -16.98 14.74
CA LYS A 267 -1.95 -18.04 14.11
C LYS A 267 -1.21 -18.52 12.86
N GLY A 268 -1.21 -19.82 12.64
CA GLY A 268 -0.60 -20.43 11.46
C GLY A 268 -1.48 -21.56 10.95
N THR A 269 -1.65 -21.64 9.63
CA THR A 269 -2.27 -22.77 8.95
C THR A 269 -1.31 -23.29 7.89
N ILE A 270 -1.18 -24.60 7.80
CA ILE A 270 -0.46 -25.31 6.76
C ILE A 270 -1.45 -26.27 6.12
N ASP A 271 -1.66 -26.15 4.81
CA ASP A 271 -2.54 -27.04 4.05
C ASP A 271 -1.69 -28.08 3.31
N LEU A 272 -1.98 -29.35 3.58
CA LEU A 272 -1.32 -30.51 3.00
C LEU A 272 -2.20 -31.22 1.96
N GLY A 273 -3.35 -30.64 1.58
CA GLY A 273 -4.32 -31.25 0.66
C GLY A 273 -3.74 -31.62 -0.70
N ASP A 274 -2.75 -30.84 -1.18
CA ASP A 274 -2.05 -31.06 -2.45
C ASP A 274 -0.72 -31.80 -2.27
N THR A 275 -0.57 -32.58 -1.19
CA THR A 275 0.61 -33.41 -0.93
C THR A 275 0.31 -34.91 -1.01
N GLU A 276 1.30 -35.66 -1.49
CA GLU A 276 1.38 -37.10 -1.34
C GLU A 276 2.25 -37.43 -0.12
N ALA A 277 1.69 -38.20 0.81
CA ALA A 277 2.40 -38.68 1.99
C ALA A 277 2.52 -40.20 1.96
N PHE A 278 3.74 -40.70 2.13
CA PHE A 278 3.99 -42.11 2.40
C PHE A 278 4.57 -42.27 3.80
N ILE A 279 3.78 -42.91 4.68
CA ILE A 279 4.21 -43.28 6.01
C ILE A 279 4.14 -44.79 6.14
N ARG A 280 5.31 -45.42 6.21
CA ARG A 280 5.48 -46.82 6.53
C ARG A 280 4.98 -47.08 7.95
N GLN A 281 4.16 -48.12 8.09
CA GLN A 281 3.78 -48.66 9.38
C GLN A 281 5.02 -49.15 10.15
N ILE A 282 5.25 -48.58 11.33
CA ILE A 282 6.27 -49.07 12.27
C ILE A 282 5.56 -50.06 13.20
N ASN A 283 5.79 -51.36 12.97
CA ASN A 283 5.41 -52.37 13.96
C ASN A 283 6.44 -52.32 15.09
N LEU A 284 6.05 -51.77 16.23
CA LEU A 284 6.79 -51.87 17.48
C LEU A 284 6.46 -53.25 18.08
N ASN A 285 7.41 -54.18 17.97
CA ASN A 285 7.37 -55.46 18.69
C ASN A 285 8.07 -55.33 20.05
#